data_AF-A0A1H4LKD6-F1
#
_entry.id   AF-A0A1H4LKD6-F1
#
_cell.length_a   1.000
_cell.length_b   1.000
_cell.length_c   1.000
_cell.angle_alpha   90.00
_cell.angle_beta   90.00
_cell.angle_gamma   90.00
#
_symmetry.space_group_name_H-M   'P 1'
#
loop_
_entity.id
_entity.type
_entity.pdbx_description
1 polymer ?
#
loop_
_entity_poly.entity_id
_entity_poly.type
_entity_poly.pdbx_seq_one_letter_code
_entity_poly.pdbx_strand_id
1 'polypeptide(L)'
;MKHTFVFGHKLAYTYYFDATAKVSGLDADMEAANAFWKVIQDNKATYFSGHEHIFNVSRPNNGAAYQIVVGSGGSPFEAKKPTNNPIDRNFAYVTVKAYESGKVHFDAYGFDENYGPTQNFLSWDLDSGF
;
A
#
# COMPACT_ATOMS: atom_id res chain seq x y z
N MET A 1 -18.00 10.94 -10.92
CA MET A 1 -17.12 11.20 -9.76
C MET A 1 -15.68 11.13 -10.24
N LYS A 2 -14.75 11.92 -9.70
CA LYS A 2 -13.34 11.91 -10.13
C LYS A 2 -12.51 11.24 -9.04
N HIS A 3 -11.87 10.12 -9.37
CA HIS A 3 -10.91 9.44 -8.49
C HIS A 3 -9.50 9.91 -8.82
N THR A 4 -8.69 10.12 -7.79
CA THR A 4 -7.29 10.54 -7.96
C THR A 4 -6.36 9.45 -7.43
N PHE A 5 -5.51 8.93 -8.30
CA PHE A 5 -4.45 7.99 -7.94
C PHE A 5 -3.11 8.69 -8.04
N VAL A 6 -2.31 8.63 -6.98
CA VAL A 6 -0.97 9.21 -6.93
C VAL A 6 0.03 8.07 -6.81
N PHE A 7 1.12 8.13 -7.58
CA PHE A 7 2.17 7.11 -7.59
C PHE A 7 3.48 7.75 -7.19
N GLY A 8 4.18 7.15 -6.24
CA GLY A 8 5.52 7.55 -5.84
C GLY A 8 6.38 6.34 -5.49
N HIS A 9 7.69 6.53 -5.37
CA HIS A 9 8.58 5.42 -5.03
C HIS A 9 8.49 5.09 -3.54
N LYS A 10 8.75 6.07 -2.67
CA LYS A 10 8.72 5.90 -1.20
C LYS A 10 7.31 6.07 -0.64
N LEU A 11 6.94 5.21 0.28
CA LEU A 11 5.79 5.39 1.18
C LEU A 11 5.85 6.73 1.93
N ALA A 12 4.68 7.30 2.23
CA ALA A 12 4.58 8.48 3.08
C ALA A 12 4.91 8.15 4.53
N TYR A 13 4.38 7.03 5.03
CA TYR A 13 4.66 6.49 6.36
C TYR A 13 5.17 5.07 6.30
N THR A 14 6.21 4.77 7.07
CA THR A 14 6.82 3.45 7.21
C THR A 14 5.82 2.43 7.74
N TYR A 15 5.73 1.27 7.07
CA TYR A 15 4.97 0.14 7.59
C TYR A 15 5.87 -0.73 8.47
N TYR A 16 5.63 -0.69 9.78
CA TYR A 16 6.38 -1.48 10.76
C TYR A 16 5.83 -2.91 10.85
N PHE A 17 6.22 -3.76 9.90
CA PHE A 17 5.81 -5.17 9.81
C PHE A 17 6.33 -6.06 10.97
N ASP A 18 7.43 -5.66 11.61
CA ASP A 18 7.90 -6.24 12.86
C ASP A 18 8.74 -5.24 13.67
N ALA A 19 9.25 -5.67 14.83
CA ALA A 19 10.06 -4.82 15.71
C ALA A 19 11.45 -4.46 15.15
N THR A 20 11.85 -5.03 14.02
CA THR A 20 13.13 -4.77 13.35
C THR A 20 13.00 -3.82 12.16
N ALA A 21 11.78 -3.53 11.72
CA ALA A 21 11.49 -2.57 10.66
C ALA A 21 12.09 -1.20 10.99
N LYS A 22 12.74 -0.59 9.99
CA LYS A 22 13.39 0.72 10.10
C LYS A 22 12.60 1.73 9.29
N VAL A 23 12.65 2.99 9.72
CA VAL A 23 12.10 4.11 8.95
C VAL A 23 12.69 4.10 7.53
N SER A 24 11.83 4.04 6.52
CA SER A 24 12.22 3.98 5.10
C SER A 24 11.43 4.94 4.21
N GLY A 25 10.23 5.34 4.67
CA GLY A 25 9.34 6.27 4.00
C GLY A 25 9.81 7.72 4.05
N LEU A 26 8.90 8.61 3.67
CA LEU A 26 9.08 10.05 3.84
C LEU A 26 9.13 10.44 5.32
N ASP A 27 8.58 9.61 6.21
CA ASP A 27 8.55 9.80 7.67
C ASP A 27 9.93 9.73 8.36
N ALA A 28 11.01 9.53 7.60
CA ALA A 28 12.36 9.92 8.01
C ALA A 28 12.49 11.43 8.25
N ASP A 29 11.69 12.22 7.53
CA ASP A 29 11.39 13.62 7.77
C ASP A 29 9.88 13.77 8.00
N MET A 30 9.49 13.84 9.27
CA MET A 30 8.08 13.88 9.65
C MET A 30 7.35 15.14 9.13
N GLU A 31 8.05 16.25 8.90
CA GLU A 31 7.45 17.46 8.33
C GLU A 31 7.09 17.21 6.86
N ALA A 32 8.02 16.65 6.08
CA ALA A 32 7.79 16.30 4.68
C ALA A 32 6.67 15.25 4.52
N ALA A 33 6.65 14.21 5.36
CA ALA A 33 5.62 13.18 5.36
C ALA A 33 4.22 13.77 5.63
N ASN A 34 4.10 14.63 6.64
CA ASN A 34 2.83 15.29 6.98
C ASN A 34 2.37 16.25 5.87
N ALA A 35 3.29 17.05 5.32
CA ALA A 35 2.97 17.97 4.22
C ALA A 35 2.48 17.22 2.98
N PHE A 36 3.17 16.15 2.59
CA PHE A 36 2.76 15.30 1.48
C PHE A 36 1.41 14.62 1.76
N TRP A 37 1.25 14.01 2.94
CA TRP A 37 0.03 13.29 3.28
C TRP A 37 -1.19 14.19 3.36
N LYS A 38 -1.01 15.45 3.81
CA LYS A 38 -2.06 16.46 3.78
C LYS A 38 -2.58 16.68 2.36
N VAL A 39 -1.70 16.76 1.36
CA VAL A 39 -2.12 16.90 -0.06
C VAL A 39 -2.92 15.68 -0.51
N ILE A 40 -2.47 14.47 -0.16
CA ILE A 40 -3.20 13.23 -0.49
C ILE A 40 -4.61 13.25 0.13
N GLN A 41 -4.74 13.60 1.41
CA GLN A 41 -6.02 13.66 2.12
C GLN A 41 -6.94 14.76 1.58
N ASP A 42 -6.44 15.98 1.40
CA ASP A 42 -7.23 17.13 0.92
C ASP A 42 -7.79 16.88 -0.49
N ASN A 43 -7.06 16.11 -1.31
CA ASN A 43 -7.49 15.72 -2.65
C ASN A 43 -8.20 14.36 -2.71
N LYS A 44 -8.44 13.73 -1.55
CA LYS A 44 -9.07 12.42 -1.42
C LYS A 44 -8.44 11.37 -2.33
N ALA A 45 -7.12 11.41 -2.47
CA ALA A 45 -6.41 10.54 -3.37
C ALA A 45 -6.08 9.19 -2.70
N THR A 46 -5.93 8.15 -3.51
CA THR A 46 -5.26 6.91 -3.10
C THR A 46 -3.80 6.97 -3.52
N TYR A 47 -2.89 6.74 -2.57
CA TYR A 47 -1.45 6.78 -2.81
C TYR A 47 -0.88 5.36 -2.95
N PHE A 48 -0.20 5.11 -4.07
CA PHE A 48 0.54 3.88 -4.32
C PHE A 48 2.03 4.12 -4.19
N SER A 49 2.70 3.22 -3.49
CA SER A 49 4.16 3.22 -3.37
C SER A 49 4.77 1.84 -3.43
N GLY A 50 6.08 1.79 -3.67
CA GLY A 50 6.89 0.59 -3.51
C GLY A 50 7.96 0.85 -2.46
N HIS A 51 9.22 0.79 -2.89
CA HIS A 51 10.43 0.96 -2.07
C HIS A 51 10.65 -0.17 -1.06
N GLU A 52 9.76 -0.33 -0.09
CA GLU A 52 9.80 -1.50 0.79
C GLU A 52 9.35 -2.73 0.01
N HIS A 53 10.13 -3.80 0.02
CA HIS A 53 9.78 -5.04 -0.65
C HIS A 53 8.75 -5.84 0.16
N ILE A 54 7.59 -5.24 0.36
CA ILE A 54 6.46 -5.73 1.16
C ILE A 54 5.13 -5.26 0.56
N PHE A 55 4.05 -5.90 0.97
CA PHE A 55 2.69 -5.45 0.68
C PHE A 55 2.02 -4.92 1.95
N ASN A 56 1.38 -3.76 1.85
CA ASN A 56 0.56 -3.22 2.92
C ASN A 56 -0.56 -2.32 2.39
N VAL A 57 -1.72 -2.36 3.03
CA VAL A 57 -2.79 -1.38 2.84
C VAL A 57 -3.09 -0.76 4.19
N SER A 58 -3.00 0.57 4.28
CA SER A 58 -3.23 1.29 5.53
C SER A 58 -3.86 2.67 5.28
N ARG A 59 -4.35 3.26 6.38
CA ARG A 59 -4.85 4.65 6.43
C ARG A 59 -4.07 5.42 7.49
N PRO A 60 -2.88 5.94 7.15
CA PRO A 60 -2.06 6.71 8.08
C PRO A 60 -2.81 7.87 8.75
N ASN A 61 -2.48 8.13 10.02
CA ASN A 61 -3.06 9.18 10.87
C ASN A 61 -4.58 9.09 11.08
N ASN A 62 -5.16 7.89 10.98
CA ASN A 62 -6.60 7.64 11.12
C ASN A 62 -7.47 8.47 10.15
N GLY A 63 -6.90 8.92 9.03
CA GLY A 63 -7.66 9.61 7.98
C GLY A 63 -8.34 8.65 7.02
N ALA A 64 -8.89 9.16 5.92
CA ALA A 64 -9.68 8.35 4.98
C ALA A 64 -8.91 7.95 3.70
N ALA A 65 -7.83 8.65 3.34
CA ALA A 65 -6.98 8.26 2.22
C ALA A 65 -6.23 6.94 2.48
N TYR A 66 -6.12 6.13 1.43
CA TYR A 66 -5.34 4.89 1.44
C TYR A 66 -3.88 5.15 1.06
N GLN A 67 -2.97 4.53 1.81
CA GLN A 67 -1.62 4.21 1.36
C GLN A 67 -1.59 2.72 1.01
N ILE A 68 -1.19 2.42 -0.23
CA ILE A 68 -1.08 1.06 -0.74
C ILE A 68 0.38 0.82 -1.14
N VAL A 69 1.09 0.04 -0.34
CA VAL A 69 2.45 -0.40 -0.60
C VAL A 69 2.39 -1.71 -1.39
N VAL A 70 2.97 -1.70 -2.58
CA VAL A 70 3.04 -2.83 -3.53
C VAL A 70 4.48 -3.02 -4.00
N GLY A 71 5.43 -3.11 -3.06
CA GLY A 71 6.85 -3.22 -3.41
C GLY A 71 7.39 -4.63 -3.49
N SER A 72 6.62 -5.65 -3.07
CA SER A 72 7.01 -7.07 -3.18
C SER A 72 6.76 -7.66 -4.58
N GLY A 73 7.11 -6.95 -5.66
CA GLY A 73 6.85 -7.41 -7.03
C GLY A 73 7.82 -8.48 -7.57
N GLY A 74 8.89 -8.82 -6.84
CA GLY A 74 9.91 -9.78 -7.29
C GLY A 74 11.29 -9.64 -6.63
N SER A 75 11.52 -8.58 -5.85
CA SER A 75 12.77 -8.38 -5.10
C SER A 75 12.77 -9.15 -3.77
N PRO A 76 13.94 -9.38 -3.14
CA PRO A 76 14.02 -10.06 -1.84
C PRO A 76 13.19 -9.32 -0.78
N PHE A 77 12.37 -10.06 -0.04
CA PHE A 77 11.44 -9.49 0.94
C PHE A 77 12.13 -8.59 1.98
N GLU A 78 11.42 -7.53 2.37
CA GLU A 78 11.85 -6.63 3.44
C GLU A 78 11.89 -7.38 4.77
N ALA A 79 10.78 -8.03 5.12
CA ALA A 79 10.69 -8.94 6.26
C ALA A 79 11.59 -10.16 6.02
N LYS A 80 12.65 -10.34 6.82
CA LYS A 80 13.63 -11.44 6.66
C LYS A 80 13.17 -12.78 7.22
N LYS A 81 12.18 -12.76 8.09
CA LYS A 81 11.56 -13.92 8.74
C LYS A 81 10.04 -13.76 8.71
N PRO A 82 9.27 -14.84 8.94
CA PRO A 82 7.83 -14.72 9.09
C PRO A 82 7.46 -13.69 10.17
N THR A 83 6.47 -12.86 9.87
CA THR A 83 5.89 -11.87 10.79
C THR A 83 4.52 -12.36 11.26
N ASN A 84 3.79 -11.51 11.99
CA ASN A 84 2.40 -11.81 12.37
C ASN A 84 1.42 -11.70 11.19
N ASN A 85 1.82 -11.02 10.10
CA ASN A 85 1.04 -10.95 8.87
C ASN A 85 1.73 -11.81 7.80
N PRO A 86 1.19 -13.00 7.45
CA PRO A 86 1.84 -13.89 6.50
C PRO A 86 2.01 -13.28 5.10
N ILE A 87 1.22 -12.26 4.73
CA ILE A 87 1.32 -11.58 3.43
C ILE A 87 2.62 -10.75 3.33
N ASP A 88 3.28 -10.42 4.45
CA ASP A 88 4.52 -9.65 4.47
C ASP A 88 5.70 -10.37 3.75
N ARG A 89 5.57 -11.69 3.50
CA ARG A 89 6.51 -12.50 2.71
C ARG A 89 5.89 -13.09 1.43
N ASN A 90 4.88 -12.42 0.89
CA ASN A 90 4.30 -12.77 -0.40
C ASN A 90 4.72 -11.77 -1.47
N PHE A 91 4.96 -12.29 -2.68
CA PHE A 91 4.99 -11.44 -3.85
C PHE A 91 3.58 -10.93 -4.12
N ALA A 92 3.41 -9.64 -4.40
CA ALA A 92 2.08 -9.04 -4.47
C ALA A 92 1.94 -8.02 -5.61
N TYR A 93 0.71 -7.88 -6.10
CA TYR A 93 0.28 -6.84 -7.02
C TYR A 93 -1.17 -6.47 -6.73
N VAL A 94 -1.56 -5.24 -7.07
CA VAL A 94 -2.93 -4.75 -6.92
C VAL A 94 -3.52 -4.45 -8.29
N THR A 95 -4.74 -4.93 -8.53
CA THR A 95 -5.54 -4.50 -9.67
C THR A 95 -6.52 -3.42 -9.23
N VAL A 96 -6.66 -2.38 -10.05
CA VAL A 96 -7.60 -1.28 -9.84
C VAL A 96 -8.62 -1.29 -10.97
N LYS A 97 -9.89 -1.49 -10.64
CA LYS A 97 -11.00 -1.53 -11.60
C LYS A 97 -11.87 -0.28 -11.38
N ALA A 98 -11.83 0.65 -12.33
CA ALA A 98 -12.72 1.81 -12.36
C ALA A 98 -13.90 1.51 -13.30
N TYR A 99 -15.11 1.52 -12.77
CA TYR A 99 -16.34 1.22 -13.50
C TYR A 99 -16.99 2.49 -14.03
N GLU A 100 -17.79 2.36 -15.09
CA GLU A 100 -18.59 3.46 -15.66
C GLU A 100 -19.52 4.13 -14.62
N SER A 101 -20.01 3.34 -13.65
CA SER A 101 -20.81 3.84 -12.53
C SER A 101 -20.07 4.81 -11.60
N GLY A 102 -18.75 4.96 -11.75
CA GLY A 102 -17.89 5.68 -10.81
C GLY A 102 -17.54 4.87 -9.57
N LYS A 103 -17.80 3.57 -9.56
CA LYS A 103 -17.26 2.66 -8.53
C LYS A 103 -15.78 2.38 -8.84
N VAL A 104 -14.95 2.29 -7.80
CA VAL A 104 -13.58 1.76 -7.91
C VAL A 104 -13.46 0.54 -6.99
N HIS A 105 -12.94 -0.55 -7.54
CA HIS A 105 -12.68 -1.80 -6.81
C HIS A 105 -11.20 -2.15 -6.88
N PHE A 106 -10.67 -2.64 -5.77
CA PHE A 106 -9.31 -3.12 -5.64
C PHE A 106 -9.30 -4.60 -5.30
N ASP A 107 -8.43 -5.34 -5.99
CA ASP A 107 -8.05 -6.68 -5.59
C ASP A 107 -6.53 -6.74 -5.44
N ALA A 108 -6.06 -7.13 -4.27
CA ALA A 108 -4.65 -7.47 -4.03
C ALA A 108 -4.46 -8.97 -4.21
N TYR A 109 -3.58 -9.33 -5.12
CA TYR A 109 -3.23 -10.71 -5.42
C TYR A 109 -1.76 -10.96 -5.16
N GLY A 110 -1.40 -12.23 -5.09
CA GLY A 110 -0.01 -12.62 -5.05
C GLY A 110 0.20 -14.09 -4.75
N PHE A 111 1.44 -14.46 -4.51
CA PHE A 111 1.84 -15.84 -4.20
C PHE A 111 2.99 -15.83 -3.18
N ASP A 112 3.18 -16.95 -2.52
CA ASP A 112 4.21 -17.09 -1.49
C ASP A 112 5.63 -17.15 -2.06
N GLU A 113 6.62 -17.15 -1.17
CA GLU A 113 8.04 -17.24 -1.51
C GLU A 113 8.45 -18.53 -2.26
N ASN A 114 7.59 -19.55 -2.25
CA ASN A 114 7.82 -20.81 -2.94
C ASN A 114 7.20 -20.85 -4.34
N TYR A 115 6.71 -19.71 -4.83
CA TYR A 115 6.04 -19.59 -6.13
C TYR A 115 4.80 -20.49 -6.23
N GLY A 116 4.05 -20.59 -5.12
CA GLY A 116 2.74 -21.24 -5.09
C GLY A 116 1.71 -20.57 -6.01
N PRO A 117 0.49 -21.12 -6.08
CA PRO A 117 -0.56 -20.53 -6.90
C PRO A 117 -0.92 -19.13 -6.41
N THR A 118 -1.27 -18.24 -7.35
CA THR A 118 -1.77 -16.91 -7.03
C THR A 118 -3.06 -16.99 -6.21
N GLN A 119 -3.13 -16.22 -5.13
CA GLN A 119 -4.28 -16.06 -4.25
C GLN A 119 -4.73 -14.60 -4.23
N ASN A 120 -6.00 -14.37 -3.90
CA ASN A 120 -6.51 -13.04 -3.56
C ASN A 120 -6.32 -12.83 -2.05
N PHE A 121 -5.50 -11.84 -1.68
CA PHE A 121 -5.22 -11.50 -0.29
C PHE A 121 -6.26 -10.56 0.30
N LEU A 122 -6.71 -9.58 -0.49
CA LEU A 122 -7.64 -8.54 -0.07
C LEU A 122 -8.48 -8.09 -1.28
N SER A 123 -9.78 -7.90 -1.06
CA SER A 123 -10.71 -7.38 -2.06
C SER A 123 -11.59 -6.33 -1.40
N TRP A 124 -11.61 -5.10 -1.92
CA TRP A 124 -12.34 -3.99 -1.31
C TRP A 124 -12.74 -2.91 -2.32
N ASP A 125 -13.77 -2.14 -1.98
CA ASP A 125 -14.20 -0.99 -2.75
C ASP A 125 -13.58 0.30 -2.18
N LEU A 126 -13.29 1.26 -3.05
CA LEU A 126 -12.95 2.61 -2.60
C LEU A 126 -14.17 3.25 -1.93
N ASP A 127 -13.97 3.86 -0.77
CA ASP A 127 -15.05 4.53 -0.04
C ASP A 127 -15.72 5.61 -0.91
N SER A 128 -17.04 5.74 -0.76
CA SER A 128 -17.80 6.75 -1.51
C SER A 128 -17.26 8.16 -1.23
N GLY A 129 -16.90 8.86 -2.30
CA GLY A 129 -16.36 10.22 -2.22
C GLY A 129 -14.84 10.30 -2.12
N PHE A 130 -14.12 9.17 -2.23
CA PHE A 130 -12.69 9.06 -2.53
C PHE A 130 -12.48 8.61 -3.99
#